data_AF-A0A1F3JQE9-F1
#
_entry.id   AF-A0A1F3JQE9-F1
#
_cell.length_a   1.000
_cell.length_b   1.000
_cell.length_c   1.000
_cell.angle_alpha   90.00
_cell.angle_beta   90.00
_cell.angle_gamma   90.00
#
_symmetry.space_group_name_H-M   'P 1'
#
loop_
_entity.id
_entity.type
_entity.pdbx_description
1 polymer ?
#
loop_
_entity_poly.entity_id
_entity_poly.type
_entity_poly.pdbx_seq_one_letter_code
_entity_poly.pdbx_strand_id
1 'polypeptide(L)'
;MLLLFAPIYLYQSFFFFDFFSGTIRHLHTDHYLYGDFSNSLKLFGVESKFTDLNFYSTSDLQLIPYHYSELWITAFFSMLLNISSVNSYFLIVIPVCATIYGIGLFSLVENIKTHRSFKFIFTYMSLFISGVYFSFYDNWEITGYIHQSDNGILSFLSQKFCFIYICILFSVLLFIKEKKELGIIFLSTIPIFSINFAPSIIGGIVLYYLYSFIIKKERLVLSNIGGLLSALYVILFILLFYSLFKSKYSNEIIDNDIFLIKILNNNFSSTDLKIFIGNNVYRIIRALIFYFPYVILLVYAVKQNRQLSILFLFIIISGILTSTFLFDALNAGQFASNTYIIFNVLIAIGLSILLDKMKTNLKKSIFVFTIFISSLSLSLFTSFSIKNQYLSTHDYMVFKKIDAKLEKTSNILVFLNEKDFSDIMLVCWQSKNDLLPLTQYSDKDIIFSLGNPELYFLSNANVSSSDSLHYKYIFPFNKNRNNDINYYNIIDDKGIKYLYVKDGVEIPFNLKKRIDSFIESKEFEGTLFFLN
;
A
#
# COMPACT_ATOMS: atom_id res chain seq x y z
N MET A 1 15.65 -2.32 -22.03
CA MET A 1 15.27 -2.76 -20.68
C MET A 1 16.35 -2.43 -19.66
N LEU A 2 17.57 -2.98 -19.75
CA LEU A 2 18.67 -2.72 -18.79
C LEU A 2 18.96 -1.24 -18.54
N LEU A 3 18.94 -0.41 -19.59
CA LEU A 3 19.11 1.04 -19.44
C LEU A 3 18.10 1.63 -18.45
N LEU A 4 16.81 1.27 -18.54
CA LEU A 4 15.77 1.74 -17.61
C LEU A 4 15.90 1.10 -16.22
N PHE A 5 16.19 -0.19 -16.17
CA PHE A 5 16.25 -0.95 -14.92
C PHE A 5 17.38 -0.48 -14.00
N ALA A 6 18.61 -0.34 -14.51
CA ALA A 6 19.78 -0.08 -13.66
C ALA A 6 19.67 1.21 -12.82
N PRO A 7 19.26 2.38 -13.36
CA PRO A 7 19.08 3.59 -12.54
C PRO A 7 17.96 3.46 -11.51
N ILE A 8 16.88 2.74 -11.83
CA ILE A 8 15.78 2.50 -10.88
C ILE A 8 16.26 1.59 -9.74
N TYR A 9 16.96 0.52 -10.07
CA TYR A 9 17.55 -0.39 -9.10
C TYR A 9 18.57 0.34 -8.21
N LEU A 10 19.45 1.16 -8.79
CA LEU A 10 20.41 1.97 -8.05
C LEU A 10 19.70 3.00 -7.15
N TYR A 11 18.62 3.62 -7.63
CA TYR A 11 17.80 4.53 -6.82
C TYR A 11 17.22 3.81 -5.60
N GLN A 12 16.62 2.62 -5.76
CA GLN A 12 16.13 1.86 -4.61
C GLN A 12 17.27 1.40 -3.70
N SER A 13 18.36 0.90 -4.27
CA SER A 13 19.55 0.47 -3.52
C SER A 13 20.13 1.59 -2.66
N PHE A 14 20.08 2.84 -3.11
CA PHE A 14 20.52 4.01 -2.34
C PHE A 14 19.69 4.26 -1.05
N PHE A 15 18.41 3.90 -1.05
CA PHE A 15 17.58 3.98 0.16
C PHE A 15 17.62 2.71 0.99
N PHE A 16 18.01 1.59 0.39
CA PHE A 16 18.13 0.31 1.07
C PHE A 16 19.48 0.14 1.78
N PHE A 17 20.58 0.59 1.17
CA PHE A 17 21.93 0.46 1.70
C PHE A 17 22.48 1.80 2.17
N ASP A 18 23.12 1.82 3.33
CA ASP A 18 24.03 2.88 3.70
C ASP A 18 25.44 2.53 3.21
N PHE A 19 25.77 3.00 2.00
CA PHE A 19 27.06 2.73 1.37
C PHE A 19 28.26 3.29 2.13
N PHE A 20 28.08 4.29 3.00
CA PHE A 20 29.17 4.85 3.80
C PHE A 20 29.58 3.94 4.95
N SER A 21 28.60 3.40 5.67
CA SER A 21 28.84 2.47 6.79
C SER A 21 28.90 1.01 6.35
N GLY A 22 28.50 0.70 5.11
CA GLY A 22 28.39 -0.67 4.60
C GLY A 22 27.22 -1.44 5.23
N THR A 23 26.18 -0.75 5.67
CA THR A 23 25.05 -1.31 6.42
C THR A 23 23.74 -1.26 5.64
N ILE A 24 22.70 -1.95 6.12
CA ILE A 24 21.34 -1.85 5.57
C ILE A 24 20.57 -0.81 6.36
N ARG A 25 19.78 -0.01 5.66
CA ARG A 25 18.92 1.01 6.25
C ARG A 25 17.59 0.43 6.66
N HIS A 26 17.08 0.90 7.79
CA HIS A 26 15.74 0.55 8.21
C HIS A 26 14.70 1.04 7.19
N LEU A 27 13.78 0.16 6.80
CA LEU A 27 12.65 0.55 5.95
C LEU A 27 11.48 1.00 6.82
N HIS A 28 10.49 1.64 6.19
CA HIS A 28 9.22 1.94 6.86
C HIS A 28 8.41 0.67 7.12
N THR A 29 7.67 0.65 8.23
CA THR A 29 6.90 -0.48 8.75
C THR A 29 6.06 -1.19 7.68
N ASP A 30 5.36 -0.44 6.82
CA ASP A 30 4.60 -1.00 5.69
C ASP A 30 5.38 -2.00 4.82
N HIS A 31 6.67 -1.75 4.56
CA HIS A 31 7.48 -2.66 3.72
C HIS A 31 7.71 -4.01 4.40
N TYR A 32 7.89 -4.01 5.72
CA TYR A 32 7.97 -5.25 6.49
C TYR A 32 6.63 -5.97 6.49
N LEU A 33 5.52 -5.24 6.69
CA LEU A 33 4.17 -5.82 6.61
C LEU A 33 3.91 -6.46 5.24
N TYR A 34 4.29 -5.81 4.14
CA TYR A 34 4.18 -6.41 2.80
C TYR A 34 5.08 -7.63 2.63
N GLY A 35 6.27 -7.62 3.23
CA GLY A 35 7.14 -8.80 3.32
C GLY A 35 6.47 -9.95 4.06
N ASP A 36 5.85 -9.69 5.20
CA ASP A 36 5.16 -10.68 6.02
C ASP A 36 3.93 -11.25 5.30
N PHE A 37 3.16 -10.41 4.60
CA PHE A 37 2.03 -10.85 3.81
C PHE A 37 2.48 -11.77 2.67
N SER A 38 3.63 -11.46 2.06
CA SER A 38 4.26 -12.32 1.04
C SER A 38 4.80 -13.62 1.65
N ASN A 39 5.28 -13.59 2.90
CA ASN A 39 5.67 -14.80 3.63
C ASN A 39 4.47 -15.73 3.88
N SER A 40 3.27 -15.20 4.09
CA SER A 40 2.04 -16.01 4.17
C SER A 40 1.84 -16.88 2.94
N LEU A 41 2.00 -16.28 1.76
CA LEU A 41 1.91 -16.98 0.48
C LEU A 41 3.05 -17.98 0.29
N LYS A 42 4.28 -17.59 0.65
CA LYS A 42 5.46 -18.45 0.58
C LYS A 42 5.33 -19.70 1.46
N LEU A 43 4.82 -19.53 2.68
CA LEU A 43 4.77 -20.59 3.70
C LEU A 43 3.52 -21.47 3.60
N PHE A 44 2.37 -20.86 3.41
CA PHE A 44 1.08 -21.55 3.52
C PHE A 44 0.34 -21.66 2.18
N GLY A 45 0.81 -20.97 1.13
CA GLY A 45 0.07 -20.87 -0.13
C GLY A 45 -1.24 -20.07 0.00
N VAL A 46 -1.43 -19.37 1.12
CA VAL A 46 -2.65 -18.60 1.42
C VAL A 46 -2.28 -17.15 1.65
N GLU A 47 -3.06 -16.26 1.04
CA GLU A 47 -2.93 -14.84 1.30
C GLU A 47 -3.58 -14.46 2.62
N SER A 48 -2.78 -13.92 3.53
CA SER A 48 -3.28 -13.36 4.77
C SER A 48 -2.37 -12.24 5.26
N LYS A 49 -3.01 -11.19 5.77
CA LYS A 49 -2.32 -10.14 6.53
C LYS A 49 -1.89 -10.60 7.94
N PHE A 50 -2.24 -11.83 8.33
CA PHE A 50 -1.95 -12.42 9.63
C PHE A 50 -1.08 -13.69 9.48
N THR A 51 0.11 -13.54 8.90
CA THR A 51 1.06 -14.65 8.71
C THR A 51 1.40 -15.36 10.02
N ASP A 52 1.62 -14.58 11.09
CA ASP A 52 1.95 -15.14 12.40
C ASP A 52 0.78 -15.93 13.00
N LEU A 53 -0.46 -15.48 12.76
CA LEU A 53 -1.66 -16.22 13.19
C LEU A 53 -1.78 -17.55 12.47
N ASN A 54 -1.63 -17.53 11.14
CA ASN A 54 -1.74 -18.72 10.30
C ASN A 54 -0.77 -19.82 10.74
N PHE A 55 0.39 -19.44 11.29
CA PHE A 55 1.34 -20.36 11.88
C PHE A 55 0.81 -21.02 13.17
N TYR A 56 0.27 -20.25 14.11
CA TYR A 56 -0.18 -20.77 15.41
C TYR A 56 -1.57 -21.42 15.39
N SER A 57 -2.44 -21.02 14.46
CA SER A 57 -3.84 -21.45 14.36
C SER A 57 -4.17 -21.95 12.95
N THR A 58 -3.59 -23.08 12.56
CA THR A 58 -3.76 -23.68 11.22
C THR A 58 -5.19 -24.11 10.92
N SER A 59 -6.05 -24.28 11.93
CA SER A 59 -7.47 -24.65 11.75
C SER A 59 -8.34 -23.53 11.19
N ASP A 60 -7.87 -22.29 11.18
CA ASP A 60 -8.63 -21.10 10.78
C ASP A 60 -7.84 -20.24 9.79
N LEU A 61 -7.14 -20.87 8.82
CA LEU A 61 -6.51 -20.16 7.69
C LEU A 61 -7.58 -19.36 6.93
N GLN A 62 -7.73 -18.09 7.30
CA GLN A 62 -8.69 -17.18 6.70
C GLN A 62 -7.97 -16.40 5.61
N LEU A 63 -8.46 -16.54 4.39
CA LEU A 63 -7.99 -15.75 3.27
C LEU A 63 -8.48 -14.32 3.50
N ILE A 64 -7.56 -13.39 3.76
CA ILE A 64 -7.87 -11.98 4.04
C ILE A 64 -7.26 -11.14 2.93
N PRO A 65 -8.06 -10.85 1.90
CA PRO A 65 -7.55 -10.27 0.67
C PRO A 65 -7.14 -8.78 0.88
N TYR A 66 -5.95 -8.33 0.44
CA TYR A 66 -5.52 -6.92 0.55
C TYR A 66 -4.93 -6.30 -0.75
N HIS A 67 -3.73 -6.73 -1.17
CA HIS A 67 -2.95 -6.18 -2.30
C HIS A 67 -2.19 -7.32 -3.01
N TYR A 68 -2.70 -7.83 -4.14
CA TYR A 68 -2.34 -9.20 -4.57
C TYR A 68 -1.13 -9.24 -5.48
N SER A 69 -1.10 -8.41 -6.53
CA SER A 69 -0.21 -8.65 -7.67
C SER A 69 1.27 -8.58 -7.33
N GLU A 70 1.70 -7.53 -6.64
CA GLU A 70 3.09 -7.31 -6.30
C GLU A 70 3.55 -8.21 -5.16
N LEU A 71 2.66 -8.58 -4.23
CA LEU A 71 2.98 -9.53 -3.15
C LEU A 71 3.15 -10.95 -3.68
N TRP A 72 2.33 -11.37 -4.66
CA TRP A 72 2.47 -12.67 -5.30
C TRP A 72 3.79 -12.77 -6.08
N ILE A 73 4.14 -11.72 -6.82
CA ILE A 73 5.43 -11.63 -7.51
C ILE A 73 6.59 -11.63 -6.49
N THR A 74 6.40 -10.97 -5.34
CA THR A 74 7.38 -10.94 -4.25
C THR A 74 7.63 -12.33 -3.68
N ALA A 75 6.56 -13.06 -3.32
CA ALA A 75 6.62 -14.42 -2.82
C ALA A 75 7.26 -15.37 -3.84
N PHE A 76 6.93 -15.21 -5.12
CA PHE A 76 7.54 -15.99 -6.20
C PHE A 76 9.06 -15.77 -6.26
N PHE A 77 9.53 -14.52 -6.31
CA PHE A 77 10.96 -14.23 -6.39
C PHE A 77 11.71 -14.55 -5.09
N SER A 78 11.08 -14.35 -3.92
CA SER A 78 11.70 -14.67 -2.63
C SER A 78 11.90 -16.18 -2.49
N MET A 79 10.92 -16.98 -2.93
CA MET A 79 11.04 -18.44 -3.01
C MET A 79 12.05 -18.90 -4.06
N LEU A 80 12.01 -18.32 -5.27
CA LEU A 80 12.90 -18.71 -6.38
C LEU A 80 14.37 -18.44 -6.07
N LEU A 81 14.67 -17.30 -5.44
CA LEU A 81 16.04 -16.85 -5.17
C LEU A 81 16.50 -17.19 -3.75
N ASN A 82 15.63 -17.77 -2.92
CA ASN A 82 15.87 -18.01 -1.50
C ASN A 82 16.42 -16.77 -0.78
N ILE A 83 15.70 -15.66 -0.93
CA ILE A 83 15.99 -14.39 -0.24
C ILE A 83 14.79 -13.97 0.59
N SER A 84 14.98 -13.01 1.49
CA SER A 84 13.87 -12.47 2.27
C SER A 84 12.81 -11.80 1.39
N SER A 85 11.54 -11.91 1.79
CA SER A 85 10.44 -11.30 1.04
C SER A 85 10.52 -9.78 1.02
N VAL A 86 11.02 -9.15 2.09
CA VAL A 86 11.26 -7.70 2.12
C VAL A 86 12.31 -7.28 1.09
N ASN A 87 13.41 -8.04 0.99
CA ASN A 87 14.47 -7.76 0.02
C ASN A 87 13.98 -7.98 -1.41
N SER A 88 13.23 -9.07 -1.65
CA SER A 88 12.58 -9.35 -2.93
C SER A 88 11.64 -8.22 -3.35
N TYR A 89 10.78 -7.75 -2.43
CA TYR A 89 9.85 -6.66 -2.70
C TYR A 89 10.58 -5.38 -3.14
N PHE A 90 11.55 -4.95 -2.33
CA PHE A 90 12.20 -3.64 -2.48
C PHE A 90 13.26 -3.60 -3.58
N LEU A 91 14.07 -4.66 -3.73
CA LEU A 91 15.21 -4.69 -4.65
C LEU A 91 14.89 -5.38 -5.98
N ILE A 92 13.80 -6.14 -6.08
CA ILE A 92 13.43 -6.86 -7.31
C ILE A 92 12.09 -6.38 -7.83
N VAL A 93 11.00 -6.59 -7.08
CA VAL A 93 9.64 -6.38 -7.58
C VAL A 93 9.40 -4.91 -7.92
N ILE A 94 9.71 -3.98 -7.02
CA ILE A 94 9.53 -2.56 -7.27
C ILE A 94 10.36 -2.08 -8.48
N PRO A 95 11.68 -2.36 -8.58
CA PRO A 95 12.46 -2.01 -9.78
C PRO A 95 11.94 -2.63 -11.08
N VAL A 96 11.50 -3.89 -11.07
CA VAL A 96 10.91 -4.56 -12.23
C VAL A 96 9.61 -3.86 -12.65
N CYS A 97 8.68 -3.65 -11.72
CA CYS A 97 7.40 -2.99 -11.99
C CYS A 97 7.59 -1.56 -12.51
N ALA A 98 8.47 -0.77 -11.85
CA ALA A 98 8.78 0.58 -12.30
C ALA A 98 9.48 0.60 -13.67
N THR A 99 10.29 -0.41 -14.01
CA THR A 99 10.88 -0.57 -15.34
C THR A 99 9.81 -0.86 -16.40
N ILE A 100 8.86 -1.75 -16.11
CA ILE A 100 7.74 -2.07 -17.02
C ILE A 100 6.90 -0.81 -17.25
N TYR A 101 6.57 -0.08 -16.19
CA TYR A 101 5.88 1.20 -16.28
C TYR A 101 6.68 2.22 -17.11
N GLY A 102 7.99 2.30 -16.90
CA GLY A 102 8.90 3.15 -17.69
C GLY A 102 8.92 2.78 -19.18
N ILE A 103 8.88 1.50 -19.54
CA ILE A 103 8.73 1.06 -20.93
C ILE A 103 7.40 1.56 -21.52
N GLY A 104 6.31 1.46 -20.74
CA GLY A 104 5.02 2.04 -21.11
C GLY A 104 5.10 3.55 -21.35
N LEU A 105 5.78 4.29 -20.47
CA LEU A 105 5.96 5.74 -20.60
C LEU A 105 6.79 6.09 -21.84
N PHE A 106 7.85 5.33 -22.13
CA PHE A 106 8.66 5.51 -23.33
C PHE A 106 7.81 5.31 -24.60
N SER A 107 6.90 4.33 -24.58
CA SER A 107 5.99 4.07 -25.71
C SER A 107 5.04 5.24 -26.02
N LEU A 108 4.68 6.07 -25.03
CA LEU A 108 3.89 7.29 -25.25
C LEU A 108 4.62 8.31 -26.13
N VAL A 109 5.95 8.35 -26.07
CA VAL A 109 6.79 9.35 -26.75
C VAL A 109 7.61 8.78 -27.89
N GLU A 110 7.49 7.48 -28.16
CA GLU A 110 8.29 6.77 -29.17
C GLU A 110 8.10 7.37 -30.56
N ASN A 111 6.85 7.71 -30.93
CA ASN A 111 6.51 8.29 -32.22
C ASN A 111 6.80 9.79 -32.34
N ILE A 112 7.12 10.46 -31.23
CA ILE A 112 7.42 11.90 -31.25
C ILE A 112 8.78 12.11 -31.94
N LYS A 113 8.85 13.01 -32.91
CA LYS A 113 10.06 13.30 -33.70
C LYS A 113 11.08 14.14 -32.92
N THR A 114 11.61 13.61 -31.81
CA THR A 114 12.60 14.24 -30.91
C THR A 114 13.79 13.31 -30.69
N HIS A 115 14.95 13.86 -30.29
CA HIS A 115 16.16 13.07 -30.00
C HIS A 115 15.90 11.99 -28.94
N ARG A 116 16.47 10.80 -29.14
CA ARG A 116 16.25 9.63 -28.28
C ARG A 116 16.59 9.88 -26.82
N SER A 117 17.67 10.62 -26.54
CA SER A 117 18.07 10.97 -25.16
C SER A 117 17.00 11.78 -24.43
N PHE A 118 16.31 12.72 -25.10
CA PHE A 118 15.23 13.47 -24.46
C PHE A 118 14.03 12.58 -24.12
N LYS A 119 13.73 11.57 -24.95
CA LYS A 119 12.67 10.58 -24.64
C LYS A 119 13.02 9.75 -23.40
N PHE A 120 14.29 9.37 -23.25
CA PHE A 120 14.77 8.70 -22.04
C PHE A 120 14.67 9.61 -20.81
N ILE A 121 15.17 10.85 -20.91
CA ILE A 121 15.06 11.83 -19.82
C ILE A 121 13.60 11.99 -19.41
N PHE A 122 12.69 12.27 -20.36
CA PHE A 122 11.25 12.32 -20.11
C PHE A 122 10.75 11.09 -19.35
N THR A 123 11.12 9.90 -19.82
CA THR A 123 10.67 8.63 -19.22
C THR A 123 11.08 8.54 -17.76
N TYR A 124 12.37 8.79 -17.44
CA TYR A 124 12.82 8.76 -16.04
C TYR A 124 12.16 9.84 -15.20
N MET A 125 12.06 11.06 -15.70
CA MET A 125 11.42 12.15 -14.97
C MET A 125 9.97 11.85 -14.66
N SER A 126 9.26 11.19 -15.58
CA SER A 126 7.87 10.76 -15.37
C SER A 126 7.70 9.67 -14.31
N LEU A 127 8.74 8.92 -13.96
CA LEU A 127 8.69 7.94 -12.85
C LEU A 127 8.58 8.61 -11.47
N PHE A 128 8.96 9.88 -11.36
CA PHE A 128 8.95 10.64 -10.11
C PHE A 128 7.75 11.58 -9.99
N ILE A 129 6.79 11.51 -10.92
CA ILE A 129 5.57 12.33 -10.83
C ILE A 129 4.76 11.87 -9.60
N SER A 130 4.54 12.79 -8.67
CA SER A 130 3.63 12.66 -7.53
C SER A 130 2.92 13.99 -7.25
N GLY A 131 2.01 14.00 -6.28
CA GLY A 131 1.51 15.24 -5.69
C GLY A 131 2.65 16.07 -5.09
N VAL A 132 2.51 17.41 -5.12
CA VAL A 132 3.49 18.34 -4.55
C VAL A 132 3.07 18.72 -3.13
N TYR A 133 4.02 18.63 -2.20
CA TYR A 133 3.85 19.05 -0.81
C TYR A 133 4.71 20.27 -0.50
N PHE A 134 4.16 21.19 0.29
CA PHE A 134 4.92 22.29 0.87
C PHE A 134 4.80 22.23 2.39
N SER A 135 5.87 22.56 3.12
CA SER A 135 5.88 22.51 4.59
C SER A 135 4.80 23.38 5.25
N PHE A 136 4.40 24.49 4.63
CA PHE A 136 3.33 25.33 5.18
C PHE A 136 1.95 24.63 5.17
N TYR A 137 1.79 23.51 4.44
CA TYR A 137 0.57 22.70 4.48
C TYR A 137 0.34 22.02 5.82
N ASP A 138 1.38 21.82 6.64
CA ASP A 138 1.27 21.29 8.01
C ASP A 138 0.39 22.18 8.89
N ASN A 139 0.29 23.48 8.58
CA ASN A 139 -0.53 24.43 9.34
C ASN A 139 -2.03 24.35 9.01
N TRP A 140 -2.44 23.48 8.08
CA TRP A 140 -3.80 23.42 7.55
C TRP A 140 -4.32 21.97 7.62
N GLU A 141 -5.39 21.75 8.36
CA GLU A 141 -6.00 20.42 8.53
C GLU A 141 -6.33 19.74 7.18
N ILE A 142 -6.69 20.51 6.16
CA ILE A 142 -7.00 19.97 4.84
C ILE A 142 -5.79 19.40 4.10
N THR A 143 -4.58 19.89 4.35
CA THR A 143 -3.38 19.54 3.56
C THR A 143 -2.24 18.96 4.39
N GLY A 144 -2.28 18.99 5.73
CA GLY A 144 -1.22 18.50 6.64
C GLY A 144 -1.00 16.98 6.65
N TYR A 145 -1.33 16.28 5.56
CA TYR A 145 -1.16 14.85 5.38
C TYR A 145 -0.14 14.59 4.26
N ILE A 146 1.14 14.83 4.55
CA ILE A 146 2.26 14.67 3.62
C ILE A 146 2.22 13.34 2.85
N HIS A 147 1.85 12.26 3.53
CA HIS A 147 1.76 10.91 2.97
C HIS A 147 0.78 10.77 1.79
N GLN A 148 -0.24 11.63 1.70
CA GLN A 148 -1.21 11.57 0.60
C GLN A 148 -0.70 12.21 -0.69
N SER A 149 0.33 13.06 -0.59
CA SER A 149 1.03 13.64 -1.74
C SER A 149 2.12 12.71 -2.30
N ASP A 150 2.66 11.83 -1.44
CA ASP A 150 3.69 10.84 -1.77
C ASP A 150 3.08 9.61 -2.45
N ASN A 151 2.53 9.83 -3.64
CA ASN A 151 1.74 8.83 -4.37
C ASN A 151 2.34 8.41 -5.72
N GLY A 152 3.60 8.75 -6.01
CA GLY A 152 4.30 8.38 -7.26
C GLY A 152 4.78 6.93 -7.27
N ILE A 153 5.09 6.37 -8.45
CA ILE A 153 5.50 4.95 -8.55
C ILE A 153 6.83 4.64 -7.83
N LEU A 154 7.76 5.59 -7.79
CA LEU A 154 9.04 5.49 -7.05
C LEU A 154 9.04 6.25 -5.72
N SER A 155 7.93 6.91 -5.39
CA SER A 155 7.77 7.63 -4.13
C SER A 155 7.68 6.60 -2.99
N PHE A 156 7.79 7.00 -1.73
CA PHE A 156 8.07 6.05 -0.65
C PHE A 156 6.87 5.19 -0.25
N LEU A 157 5.69 5.78 -0.11
CA LEU A 157 4.52 5.14 0.49
C LEU A 157 3.58 4.48 -0.53
N SER A 158 3.73 4.81 -1.82
CA SER A 158 2.88 4.30 -2.91
C SER A 158 3.54 3.26 -3.80
N GLN A 159 4.69 2.72 -3.41
CA GLN A 159 5.33 1.63 -4.17
C GLN A 159 4.42 0.40 -4.27
N LYS A 160 3.51 0.22 -3.30
CA LYS A 160 2.41 -0.75 -3.34
C LYS A 160 1.46 -0.61 -4.53
N PHE A 161 1.41 0.54 -5.19
CA PHE A 161 0.60 0.73 -6.39
C PHE A 161 1.38 0.48 -7.69
N CYS A 162 2.63 0.02 -7.64
CA CYS A 162 3.48 -0.12 -8.83
C CYS A 162 2.85 -0.99 -9.93
N PHE A 163 2.15 -2.07 -9.57
CA PHE A 163 1.44 -2.90 -10.54
C PHE A 163 0.19 -2.19 -11.09
N ILE A 164 -0.54 -1.48 -10.23
CA ILE A 164 -1.72 -0.69 -10.63
C ILE A 164 -1.35 0.40 -11.64
N TYR A 165 -0.19 1.04 -11.47
CA TYR A 165 0.38 1.99 -12.43
C TYR A 165 0.56 1.37 -13.82
N ILE A 166 1.10 0.16 -13.91
CA ILE A 166 1.24 -0.58 -15.17
C ILE A 166 -0.14 -0.80 -15.79
N CYS A 167 -1.13 -1.21 -14.98
CA CYS A 167 -2.48 -1.47 -15.44
C CYS A 167 -3.17 -0.24 -16.02
N ILE A 168 -3.09 0.89 -15.32
CA ILE A 168 -3.66 2.16 -15.76
C ILE A 168 -2.97 2.62 -17.05
N LEU A 169 -1.63 2.60 -17.10
CA LEU A 169 -0.90 3.08 -18.27
C LEU A 169 -1.13 2.21 -19.51
N PHE A 170 -1.17 0.88 -19.36
CA PHE A 170 -1.50 0.00 -20.48
C PHE A 170 -2.90 0.29 -21.03
N SER A 171 -3.86 0.54 -20.14
CA SER A 171 -5.21 0.93 -20.53
C SER A 171 -5.22 2.26 -21.29
N VAL A 172 -4.46 3.25 -20.82
CA VAL A 172 -4.25 4.53 -21.52
C VAL A 172 -3.70 4.32 -22.93
N LEU A 173 -2.68 3.47 -23.08
CA LEU A 173 -2.08 3.18 -24.38
C LEU A 173 -3.09 2.54 -25.35
N LEU A 174 -3.97 1.66 -24.86
CA LEU A 174 -5.07 1.10 -25.64
C LEU A 174 -6.08 2.17 -26.05
N PHE A 175 -6.44 3.09 -25.16
CA PHE A 175 -7.30 4.23 -25.48
C PHE A 175 -6.70 5.14 -26.56
N ILE A 176 -5.41 5.46 -26.46
CA ILE A 176 -4.69 6.28 -27.45
C ILE A 176 -4.64 5.57 -28.82
N LYS A 177 -4.58 4.23 -28.83
CA LYS A 177 -4.65 3.41 -30.06
C LYS A 177 -6.09 3.13 -30.53
N GLU A 178 -7.08 3.86 -30.01
CA GLU A 178 -8.51 3.73 -30.34
C GLU A 178 -9.09 2.33 -30.04
N LYS A 179 -8.45 1.55 -29.17
CA LYS A 179 -8.93 0.26 -28.66
C LYS A 179 -9.55 0.42 -27.26
N LYS A 180 -10.53 1.31 -27.16
CA LYS A 180 -11.08 1.82 -25.88
C LYS A 180 -11.66 0.71 -25.03
N GLU A 181 -12.37 -0.23 -25.63
CA GLU A 181 -13.05 -1.32 -24.95
C GLU A 181 -12.07 -2.31 -24.34
N LEU A 182 -10.97 -2.63 -25.04
CA LEU A 182 -9.88 -3.40 -24.45
C LEU A 182 -9.24 -2.66 -23.28
N GLY A 183 -9.09 -1.34 -23.38
CA GLY A 183 -8.62 -0.50 -22.28
C GLY A 183 -9.54 -0.57 -21.06
N ILE A 184 -10.85 -0.52 -21.26
CA ILE A 184 -11.84 -0.64 -20.18
C ILE A 184 -11.82 -2.03 -19.56
N ILE A 185 -11.74 -3.09 -20.38
CA ILE A 185 -11.62 -4.47 -19.89
C ILE A 185 -10.38 -4.60 -19.00
N PHE A 186 -9.24 -4.07 -19.43
CA PHE A 186 -8.02 -4.14 -18.63
C PHE A 186 -8.12 -3.31 -17.34
N LEU A 187 -8.67 -2.09 -17.38
CA LEU A 187 -8.96 -1.31 -16.16
C LEU A 187 -9.85 -2.11 -15.19
N SER A 188 -10.88 -2.79 -15.69
CA SER A 188 -11.79 -3.56 -14.86
C SER A 188 -11.14 -4.74 -14.14
N THR A 189 -9.93 -5.17 -14.52
CA THR A 189 -9.16 -6.18 -13.78
C THR A 189 -8.46 -5.63 -12.55
N ILE A 190 -8.24 -4.32 -12.44
CA ILE A 190 -7.55 -3.68 -11.30
C ILE A 190 -8.16 -4.07 -9.95
N PRO A 191 -9.50 -4.11 -9.76
CA PRO A 191 -10.12 -4.56 -8.51
C PRO A 191 -9.78 -5.99 -8.08
N ILE A 192 -9.39 -6.86 -9.01
CA ILE A 192 -8.89 -8.21 -8.70
C ILE A 192 -7.52 -8.11 -8.00
N PHE A 193 -6.69 -7.14 -8.40
CA PHE A 193 -5.34 -6.92 -7.86
C PHE A 193 -5.29 -5.95 -6.68
N SER A 194 -6.33 -5.14 -6.48
CA SER A 194 -6.45 -4.28 -5.31
C SER A 194 -7.91 -3.91 -5.08
N ILE A 195 -8.53 -4.53 -4.07
CA ILE A 195 -9.95 -4.35 -3.76
C ILE A 195 -10.28 -2.89 -3.42
N ASN A 196 -9.30 -2.12 -2.94
CA ASN A 196 -9.42 -0.69 -2.65
C ASN A 196 -9.70 0.17 -3.89
N PHE A 197 -9.55 -0.38 -5.10
CA PHE A 197 -9.96 0.27 -6.35
C PHE A 197 -11.32 -0.19 -6.88
N ALA A 198 -11.96 -1.19 -6.25
CA ALA A 198 -13.23 -1.72 -6.75
C ALA A 198 -14.31 -0.64 -6.89
N PRO A 199 -14.60 0.18 -5.86
CA PRO A 199 -15.69 1.15 -5.98
C PRO A 199 -15.38 2.26 -6.99
N SER A 200 -14.12 2.68 -7.07
CA SER A 200 -13.70 3.74 -7.98
C SER A 200 -13.70 3.27 -9.44
N ILE A 201 -13.08 2.14 -9.75
CA ILE A 201 -12.99 1.62 -11.12
C ILE A 201 -14.35 1.16 -11.63
N ILE A 202 -15.06 0.32 -10.88
CA ILE A 202 -16.34 -0.24 -11.33
C ILE A 202 -17.38 0.86 -11.45
N GLY A 203 -17.54 1.69 -10.41
CA GLY A 203 -18.48 2.80 -10.44
C GLY A 203 -18.12 3.83 -11.51
N GLY A 204 -16.82 4.10 -11.72
CA GLY A 204 -16.34 4.97 -12.79
C GLY A 204 -16.68 4.45 -14.20
N ILE A 205 -16.52 3.15 -14.45
CA ILE A 205 -16.88 2.52 -15.72
C ILE A 205 -18.40 2.59 -15.94
N VAL A 206 -19.20 2.28 -14.92
CA VAL A 206 -20.68 2.38 -15.00
C VAL A 206 -21.11 3.81 -15.31
N LEU A 207 -20.61 4.80 -14.59
CA LEU A 207 -20.90 6.21 -14.83
C LEU A 207 -20.47 6.67 -16.23
N TYR A 208 -19.31 6.20 -16.71
CA TYR A 208 -18.84 6.51 -18.07
C TYR A 208 -19.77 5.98 -19.16
N TYR A 209 -20.26 4.74 -19.04
CA TYR A 209 -21.22 4.20 -19.99
C TYR A 209 -22.59 4.84 -19.88
N LEU A 210 -23.08 5.13 -18.66
CA LEU A 210 -24.32 5.90 -18.46
C LEU A 210 -24.24 7.27 -19.15
N TYR A 211 -23.13 7.98 -18.98
CA TYR A 211 -22.88 9.24 -19.69
C TYR A 211 -22.87 9.05 -21.22
N SER A 212 -22.22 8.00 -21.72
CA SER A 212 -22.11 7.76 -23.16
C SER A 212 -23.47 7.40 -23.78
N PHE A 213 -24.31 6.62 -23.11
CA PHE A 213 -25.62 6.23 -23.61
C PHE A 213 -26.70 7.31 -23.41
N ILE A 214 -26.75 7.95 -22.24
CA ILE A 214 -27.83 8.89 -21.91
C ILE A 214 -27.53 10.27 -22.50
N ILE A 215 -26.32 10.78 -22.30
CA ILE A 215 -25.96 12.16 -22.68
C ILE A 215 -25.47 12.23 -24.11
N LYS A 216 -24.55 11.35 -24.52
CA LYS A 216 -24.04 11.34 -25.90
C LYS A 216 -24.91 10.56 -26.88
N LYS A 217 -25.88 9.78 -26.39
CA LYS A 217 -26.75 8.94 -27.23
C LYS A 217 -25.97 8.00 -28.16
N GLU A 218 -24.80 7.54 -27.70
CA GLU A 218 -24.01 6.54 -28.44
C GLU A 218 -24.81 5.23 -28.52
N ARG A 219 -24.79 4.56 -29.68
CA ARG A 219 -25.48 3.28 -29.83
C ARG A 219 -24.79 2.20 -29.00
N LEU A 220 -25.58 1.31 -28.42
CA LEU A 220 -25.08 0.07 -27.82
C LEU A 220 -24.52 -0.82 -28.94
N VAL A 221 -23.20 -0.97 -28.95
CA VAL A 221 -22.48 -1.92 -29.82
C VAL A 221 -21.96 -3.04 -28.92
N LEU A 222 -21.76 -4.24 -29.50
CA LEU A 222 -21.26 -5.40 -28.76
C LEU A 222 -19.97 -5.13 -27.97
N SER A 223 -19.09 -4.27 -28.50
CA SER A 223 -17.87 -3.85 -27.82
C SER A 223 -18.16 -3.08 -26.51
N ASN A 224 -19.14 -2.18 -26.51
CA ASN A 224 -19.57 -1.44 -25.32
C ASN A 224 -20.17 -2.37 -24.25
N ILE A 225 -20.90 -3.40 -24.69
CA ILE A 225 -21.45 -4.43 -23.80
C ILE A 225 -20.30 -5.21 -23.14
N GLY A 226 -19.23 -5.52 -23.87
CA GLY A 226 -18.05 -6.20 -23.35
C GLY A 226 -17.41 -5.50 -22.14
N GLY A 227 -17.28 -4.17 -22.17
CA GLY A 227 -16.72 -3.41 -21.04
C GLY A 227 -17.62 -3.36 -19.80
N LEU A 228 -18.94 -3.34 -19.97
CA LEU A 228 -19.88 -3.47 -18.84
C LEU A 228 -19.89 -4.89 -18.27
N LEU A 229 -19.89 -5.90 -19.15
CA LEU A 229 -19.82 -7.29 -18.75
C LEU A 229 -18.52 -7.61 -18.01
N SER A 230 -17.40 -6.98 -18.36
CA SER A 230 -16.14 -7.19 -17.62
C SER A 230 -16.21 -6.61 -16.20
N ALA A 231 -16.80 -5.43 -16.02
CA ALA A 231 -17.04 -4.87 -14.69
C ALA A 231 -18.00 -5.75 -13.87
N LEU A 232 -19.09 -6.24 -14.47
CA LEU A 232 -20.02 -7.18 -13.84
C LEU A 232 -19.35 -8.51 -13.49
N TYR A 233 -18.52 -9.04 -14.37
CA TYR A 233 -17.77 -10.27 -14.14
C TYR A 233 -16.82 -10.11 -12.94
N VAL A 234 -16.16 -8.96 -12.81
CA VAL A 234 -15.28 -8.66 -11.68
C VAL A 234 -16.07 -8.53 -10.38
N ILE A 235 -17.25 -7.88 -10.40
CA ILE A 235 -18.15 -7.86 -9.24
C ILE A 235 -18.52 -9.29 -8.85
N LEU A 236 -18.97 -10.11 -9.81
CA LEU A 236 -19.36 -11.50 -9.56
C LEU A 236 -18.19 -12.32 -9.03
N PHE A 237 -16.99 -12.13 -9.58
CA PHE A 237 -15.77 -12.77 -9.09
C PHE A 237 -15.50 -12.38 -7.63
N ILE A 238 -15.52 -11.08 -7.30
CA ILE A 238 -15.32 -10.58 -5.94
C ILE A 238 -16.38 -11.18 -5.00
N LEU A 239 -17.66 -11.13 -5.37
CA LEU A 239 -18.75 -11.66 -4.54
C LEU A 239 -18.64 -13.18 -4.33
N LEU A 240 -18.37 -13.94 -5.39
CA LEU A 240 -18.17 -15.39 -5.30
C LEU A 240 -16.94 -15.72 -4.45
N PHE A 241 -15.84 -15.00 -4.68
CA PHE A 241 -14.59 -15.17 -3.94
C PHE A 241 -14.84 -14.95 -2.44
N TYR A 242 -15.37 -13.79 -2.05
CA TYR A 242 -15.67 -13.51 -0.65
C TYR A 242 -16.78 -14.40 -0.09
N SER A 243 -17.66 -14.97 -0.92
CA SER A 243 -18.67 -15.94 -0.45
C SER A 243 -18.12 -17.33 -0.20
N LEU A 244 -17.14 -17.77 -1.00
CA LEU A 244 -16.49 -19.08 -0.85
C LEU A 244 -15.40 -19.06 0.22
N PHE A 245 -14.70 -17.95 0.36
CA PHE A 245 -13.59 -17.77 1.31
C PHE A 245 -13.96 -16.87 2.49
N LYS A 246 -15.24 -16.88 2.90
CA LYS A 246 -15.75 -16.06 4.02
C LYS A 246 -14.89 -16.27 5.26
N SER A 247 -14.37 -15.18 5.79
CA SER A 247 -13.69 -15.14 7.08
C SER A 247 -14.68 -14.68 8.15
N LYS A 248 -14.62 -15.22 9.38
CA LYS A 248 -15.46 -14.70 10.48
C LYS A 248 -15.16 -13.22 10.75
N TYR A 249 -13.89 -12.84 10.54
CA TYR A 249 -13.40 -11.48 10.65
C TYR A 249 -14.06 -10.50 9.67
N SER A 250 -14.30 -10.89 8.41
CA SER A 250 -14.87 -9.99 7.39
C SER A 250 -16.35 -9.64 7.59
N ASN A 251 -17.13 -10.52 8.23
CA ASN A 251 -18.57 -10.28 8.42
C ASN A 251 -18.85 -9.23 9.50
N GLU A 252 -18.10 -9.22 10.60
CA GLU A 252 -18.36 -8.32 11.74
C GLU A 252 -17.90 -6.86 11.50
N ILE A 253 -17.15 -6.58 10.41
CA ILE A 253 -16.75 -5.22 10.01
C ILE A 253 -17.90 -4.48 9.31
N ILE A 254 -18.71 -5.18 8.51
CA ILE A 254 -19.76 -4.58 7.66
C ILE A 254 -20.97 -4.11 8.49
N ASP A 255 -21.23 -4.78 9.62
CA ASP A 255 -22.41 -4.51 10.46
C ASP A 255 -22.35 -3.15 11.20
N ASN A 256 -21.22 -2.43 11.14
CA ASN A 256 -20.99 -1.17 11.84
C ASN A 256 -21.02 0.09 10.94
N ASP A 257 -21.42 -0.03 9.66
CA ASP A 257 -21.40 1.12 8.72
C ASP A 257 -22.53 2.13 8.97
N ILE A 258 -22.31 3.04 9.92
CA ILE A 258 -23.29 3.98 10.46
C ILE A 258 -23.98 4.83 9.37
N PHE A 259 -23.26 5.30 8.35
CA PHE A 259 -23.82 6.24 7.37
C PHE A 259 -24.77 5.59 6.36
N LEU A 260 -24.39 4.43 5.80
CA LEU A 260 -25.25 3.67 4.88
C LEU A 260 -26.49 3.14 5.62
N ILE A 261 -26.29 2.64 6.85
CA ILE A 261 -27.38 2.17 7.72
C ILE A 261 -28.33 3.30 8.05
N LYS A 262 -27.84 4.52 8.37
CA LYS A 262 -28.68 5.70 8.58
C LYS A 262 -29.55 6.05 7.36
N ILE A 263 -29.00 5.97 6.15
CA ILE A 263 -29.75 6.23 4.91
C ILE A 263 -30.84 5.17 4.73
N LEU A 264 -30.48 3.89 4.81
CA LEU A 264 -31.42 2.78 4.61
C LEU A 264 -32.55 2.76 5.64
N ASN A 265 -32.26 3.20 6.88
CA ASN A 265 -33.24 3.27 7.97
C ASN A 265 -34.02 4.61 8.02
N ASN A 266 -33.90 5.47 6.99
CA ASN A 266 -34.52 6.80 6.96
C ASN A 266 -34.18 7.73 8.15
N ASN A 267 -33.05 7.50 8.81
CA ASN A 267 -32.54 8.30 9.93
C ASN A 267 -31.53 9.37 9.48
N PHE A 268 -31.59 9.77 8.21
CA PHE A 268 -30.64 10.67 7.59
C PHE A 268 -31.00 12.14 7.86
N SER A 269 -30.16 12.86 8.61
CA SER A 269 -30.41 14.26 8.96
C SER A 269 -29.79 15.23 7.94
N SER A 270 -30.22 16.50 7.99
CA SER A 270 -29.59 17.58 7.22
C SER A 270 -28.13 17.82 7.63
N THR A 271 -27.77 17.50 8.88
CA THR A 271 -26.38 17.54 9.36
C THR A 271 -25.54 16.46 8.69
N ASP A 272 -26.06 15.23 8.56
CA ASP A 272 -25.38 14.13 7.86
C ASP A 272 -25.13 14.50 6.38
N LEU A 273 -26.09 15.17 5.72
CA LEU A 273 -25.91 15.68 4.36
C LEU A 273 -24.78 16.73 4.27
N LYS A 274 -24.71 17.65 5.24
CA LYS A 274 -23.63 18.66 5.28
C LYS A 274 -22.26 18.02 5.48
N ILE A 275 -22.16 17.03 6.37
CA ILE A 275 -20.94 16.26 6.60
C ILE A 275 -20.54 15.53 5.32
N PHE A 276 -21.50 14.89 4.64
CA PHE A 276 -21.26 14.21 3.37
C PHE A 276 -20.71 15.17 2.31
N ILE A 277 -21.40 16.28 2.06
CA ILE A 277 -20.95 17.28 1.08
C ILE A 277 -19.58 17.84 1.47
N GLY A 278 -19.39 18.18 2.76
CA GLY A 278 -18.14 18.70 3.30
C GLY A 278 -16.96 17.75 3.06
N ASN A 279 -17.13 16.46 3.35
CA ASN A 279 -16.10 15.43 3.14
C ASN A 279 -15.74 15.24 1.66
N ASN A 280 -16.73 15.28 0.77
CA ASN A 280 -16.48 15.21 -0.67
C ASN A 280 -15.70 16.45 -1.16
N VAL A 281 -16.14 17.65 -0.77
CA VAL A 281 -15.47 18.92 -1.12
C VAL A 281 -14.04 18.94 -0.59
N TYR A 282 -13.84 18.52 0.66
CA TYR A 282 -12.54 18.44 1.31
C TYR A 282 -11.55 17.58 0.51
N ARG A 283 -11.97 16.37 0.09
CA ARG A 283 -11.12 15.46 -0.70
C ARG A 283 -10.84 15.97 -2.12
N ILE A 284 -11.79 16.66 -2.74
CA ILE A 284 -11.59 17.28 -4.05
C ILE A 284 -10.59 18.44 -3.93
N ILE A 285 -10.79 19.35 -2.98
CA ILE A 285 -9.90 20.50 -2.76
C ILE A 285 -8.48 20.01 -2.46
N ARG A 286 -8.34 19.02 -1.58
CA ARG A 286 -7.03 18.41 -1.28
C ARG A 286 -6.31 17.92 -2.54
N ALA A 287 -6.99 17.13 -3.36
CA ALA A 287 -6.41 16.63 -4.61
C ALA A 287 -6.01 17.78 -5.54
N LEU A 288 -6.88 18.79 -5.68
CA LEU A 288 -6.59 19.97 -6.50
C LEU A 288 -5.38 20.75 -5.99
N ILE A 289 -5.19 20.88 -4.68
CA ILE A 289 -4.04 21.57 -4.08
C ILE A 289 -2.74 20.83 -4.41
N PHE A 290 -2.66 19.53 -4.14
CA PHE A 290 -1.45 18.74 -4.39
C PHE A 290 -1.07 18.68 -5.88
N TYR A 291 -2.05 18.80 -6.77
CA TYR A 291 -1.84 18.75 -8.23
C TYR A 291 -1.90 20.10 -8.93
N PHE A 292 -2.10 21.19 -8.21
CA PHE A 292 -2.19 22.54 -8.77
C PHE A 292 -0.97 22.91 -9.63
N PRO A 293 0.28 22.59 -9.25
CA PRO A 293 1.45 22.88 -10.08
C PRO A 293 1.42 22.23 -11.48
N TYR A 294 0.65 21.16 -11.64
CA TYR A 294 0.51 20.43 -12.90
C TYR A 294 -0.76 20.77 -13.69
N VAL A 295 -1.53 21.79 -13.28
CA VAL A 295 -2.83 22.13 -13.89
C VAL A 295 -2.74 22.32 -15.41
N ILE A 296 -1.67 22.93 -15.91
CA ILE A 296 -1.47 23.14 -17.35
C ILE A 296 -1.33 21.81 -18.10
N LEU A 297 -0.58 20.86 -17.54
CA LEU A 297 -0.38 19.53 -18.13
C LEU A 297 -1.68 18.72 -18.10
N LEU A 298 -2.42 18.80 -16.99
CA LEU A 298 -3.74 18.17 -16.86
C LEU A 298 -4.71 18.73 -17.91
N VAL A 299 -4.75 20.04 -18.12
CA VAL A 299 -5.59 20.66 -19.16
C VAL A 299 -5.22 20.18 -20.56
N TYR A 300 -3.93 20.03 -20.88
CA TYR A 300 -3.51 19.48 -22.16
C TYR A 300 -3.94 18.02 -22.34
N ALA A 301 -3.77 17.19 -21.32
CA ALA A 301 -4.20 15.80 -21.34
C ALA A 301 -5.72 15.70 -21.56
N VAL A 302 -6.50 16.48 -20.82
CA VAL A 302 -7.98 16.54 -20.92
C VAL A 302 -8.44 16.99 -22.30
N LYS A 303 -7.81 18.03 -22.85
CA LYS A 303 -8.21 18.56 -24.16
C LYS A 303 -7.98 17.56 -25.28
N GLN A 304 -6.86 16.84 -25.26
CA GLN A 304 -6.49 15.93 -26.33
C GLN A 304 -7.17 14.56 -26.19
N ASN A 305 -7.40 14.09 -24.96
CA ASN A 305 -7.91 12.75 -24.67
C ASN A 305 -9.22 12.82 -23.86
N ARG A 306 -10.19 13.60 -24.34
CA ARG A 306 -11.42 13.94 -23.60
C ARG A 306 -12.17 12.72 -23.06
N GLN A 307 -12.35 11.66 -23.86
CA GLN A 307 -13.07 10.45 -23.42
C GLN A 307 -12.36 9.75 -22.26
N LEU A 308 -11.03 9.57 -22.36
CA LEU A 308 -10.22 8.99 -21.30
C LEU A 308 -10.30 9.84 -20.01
N SER A 309 -10.22 11.16 -20.14
CA SER A 309 -10.30 12.06 -18.99
C SER A 309 -11.68 12.08 -18.34
N ILE A 310 -12.77 11.92 -19.09
CA ILE A 310 -14.11 11.75 -18.53
C ILE A 310 -14.21 10.45 -17.74
N LEU A 311 -13.70 9.33 -18.28
CA LEU A 311 -13.65 8.05 -17.56
C LEU A 311 -12.87 8.19 -16.25
N PHE A 312 -11.68 8.77 -16.31
CA PHE A 312 -10.82 8.99 -15.14
C PHE A 312 -11.46 9.92 -14.11
N LEU A 313 -12.17 10.96 -14.55
CA LEU A 313 -12.96 11.83 -13.66
C LEU A 313 -14.05 11.03 -12.94
N PHE A 314 -14.79 10.17 -13.64
CA PHE A 314 -15.81 9.34 -13.01
C PHE A 314 -15.22 8.31 -12.04
N ILE A 315 -14.04 7.76 -12.33
CA ILE A 315 -13.32 6.87 -11.40
C ILE A 315 -12.99 7.60 -10.10
N ILE A 316 -12.43 8.82 -10.19
CA ILE A 316 -12.08 9.64 -9.03
C ILE A 316 -13.34 10.02 -8.23
N ILE A 317 -14.40 10.49 -8.91
CA ILE A 317 -15.67 10.86 -8.27
C ILE A 317 -16.27 9.65 -7.54
N SER A 318 -16.31 8.48 -8.19
CA SER A 318 -16.83 7.26 -7.58
C SER A 318 -16.05 6.88 -6.32
N GLY A 319 -14.72 6.93 -6.38
CA GLY A 319 -13.88 6.69 -5.20
C GLY A 319 -14.14 7.67 -4.06
N ILE A 320 -14.25 8.96 -4.36
CA ILE A 320 -14.53 10.02 -3.37
C ILE A 320 -15.91 9.84 -2.72
N LEU A 321 -16.94 9.51 -3.53
CA LEU A 321 -18.28 9.25 -3.03
C LEU A 321 -18.30 8.03 -2.11
N THR A 322 -17.76 6.88 -2.55
CA THR A 322 -17.73 5.67 -1.73
C THR A 322 -16.95 5.87 -0.43
N SER A 323 -15.79 6.52 -0.53
CA SER A 323 -14.98 6.88 0.64
C SER A 323 -15.74 7.73 1.66
N THR A 324 -16.76 8.49 1.21
CA THR A 324 -17.58 9.34 2.08
C THR A 324 -18.79 8.56 2.63
N PHE A 325 -19.41 7.72 1.81
CA PHE A 325 -20.47 6.82 2.26
C PHE A 325 -19.99 5.84 3.34
N LEU A 326 -18.72 5.44 3.25
CA LEU A 326 -18.10 4.52 4.19
C LEU A 326 -17.16 5.23 5.17
N PHE A 327 -17.33 6.53 5.43
CA PHE A 327 -16.33 7.32 6.18
C PHE A 327 -15.92 6.71 7.53
N ASP A 328 -16.85 6.05 8.22
CA ASP A 328 -16.61 5.38 9.52
C ASP A 328 -15.95 4.00 9.39
N ALA A 329 -15.91 3.43 8.19
CA ALA A 329 -15.26 2.15 7.92
C ALA A 329 -13.73 2.31 7.90
N LEU A 330 -13.04 1.31 8.43
CA LEU A 330 -11.59 1.24 8.41
C LEU A 330 -11.06 1.39 6.98
N ASN A 331 -10.05 2.23 6.80
CA ASN A 331 -9.42 2.50 5.51
C ASN A 331 -10.32 3.09 4.42
N ALA A 332 -11.55 3.54 4.72
CA ALA A 332 -12.42 4.10 3.69
C ALA A 332 -11.81 5.27 2.93
N GLY A 333 -10.97 6.08 3.60
CA GLY A 333 -10.18 7.15 2.97
C GLY A 333 -9.36 6.69 1.76
N GLN A 334 -8.92 5.43 1.74
CA GLN A 334 -8.13 4.85 0.66
C GLN A 334 -8.89 4.72 -0.65
N PHE A 335 -10.23 4.54 -0.62
CA PHE A 335 -11.03 4.51 -1.86
C PHE A 335 -10.92 5.80 -2.66
N ALA A 336 -10.69 6.94 -1.98
CA ALA A 336 -10.43 8.23 -2.62
C ALA A 336 -8.94 8.40 -2.91
N SER A 337 -8.08 8.34 -1.89
CA SER A 337 -6.66 8.71 -2.04
C SER A 337 -5.92 7.83 -3.03
N ASN A 338 -6.26 6.54 -3.14
CA ASN A 338 -5.59 5.63 -4.07
C ASN A 338 -5.88 6.00 -5.52
N THR A 339 -7.02 6.63 -5.82
CA THR A 339 -7.34 7.08 -7.20
C THR A 339 -6.46 8.24 -7.65
N TYR A 340 -5.74 8.91 -6.76
CA TYR A 340 -4.88 10.04 -7.12
C TYR A 340 -3.73 9.66 -8.05
N ILE A 341 -3.33 8.38 -8.09
CA ILE A 341 -2.34 7.87 -9.06
C ILE A 341 -2.75 8.11 -10.52
N ILE A 342 -4.07 8.27 -10.78
CA ILE A 342 -4.61 8.61 -12.11
C ILE A 342 -4.12 9.99 -12.56
N PHE A 343 -3.98 10.96 -11.65
CA PHE A 343 -3.43 12.27 -11.99
C PHE A 343 -1.98 12.14 -12.47
N ASN A 344 -1.17 11.29 -11.84
CA ASN A 344 0.22 11.08 -12.25
C ASN A 344 0.33 10.56 -13.69
N VAL A 345 -0.55 9.63 -14.08
CA VAL A 345 -0.63 9.14 -15.47
C VAL A 345 -1.14 10.23 -16.43
N LEU A 346 -2.16 11.01 -16.05
CA LEU A 346 -2.65 12.13 -16.88
C LEU A 346 -1.57 13.21 -17.08
N ILE A 347 -0.76 13.50 -16.06
CA ILE A 347 0.35 14.45 -16.15
C ILE A 347 1.40 13.94 -17.14
N ALA A 348 1.73 12.64 -17.11
CA ALA A 348 2.65 12.04 -18.08
C ALA A 348 2.12 12.15 -19.53
N ILE A 349 0.81 11.96 -19.75
CA ILE A 349 0.17 12.20 -21.06
C ILE A 349 0.24 13.69 -21.44
N GLY A 350 -0.08 14.60 -20.51
CA GLY A 350 -0.01 16.04 -20.75
C GLY A 350 1.40 16.48 -21.15
N LEU A 351 2.41 15.91 -20.50
CA LEU A 351 3.81 16.16 -20.78
C LEU A 351 4.24 15.56 -22.14
N SER A 352 3.76 14.36 -22.52
CA SER A 352 4.05 13.79 -23.85
C SER A 352 3.47 14.66 -24.98
N ILE A 353 2.25 15.16 -24.81
CA ILE A 353 1.61 16.10 -25.75
C ILE A 353 2.40 17.40 -25.86
N LEU A 354 2.90 17.92 -24.73
CA LEU A 354 3.72 19.13 -24.71
C LEU A 354 5.03 18.91 -25.48
N LEU A 355 5.69 17.77 -25.28
CA LEU A 355 6.92 17.42 -25.99
C LEU A 355 6.72 17.39 -27.51
N ASP A 356 5.60 16.86 -27.98
CA ASP A 356 5.27 16.87 -29.41
C ASP A 356 5.11 18.31 -29.96
N LYS A 357 4.50 19.20 -29.16
CA LYS A 357 4.27 20.61 -29.49
C LYS A 357 5.50 21.52 -29.34
N MET A 358 6.60 21.04 -28.75
CA MET A 358 7.84 21.84 -28.62
C MET A 358 8.36 22.39 -29.95
N LYS A 359 8.08 21.68 -31.05
CA LYS A 359 8.50 22.10 -32.39
C LYS A 359 7.86 23.39 -32.88
N THR A 360 6.60 23.63 -32.51
CA THR A 360 5.81 24.74 -33.05
C THR A 360 5.80 25.94 -32.12
N ASN A 361 6.04 25.74 -30.81
CA ASN A 361 6.07 26.84 -29.84
C ASN A 361 7.09 26.60 -28.72
N LEU A 362 8.37 26.78 -29.07
CA LEU A 362 9.51 26.49 -28.19
C LEU A 362 9.45 27.27 -26.86
N LYS A 363 9.19 28.58 -26.90
CA LYS A 363 9.15 29.43 -25.69
C LYS A 363 8.10 28.97 -24.67
N LYS A 364 6.87 28.72 -25.12
CA LYS A 364 5.79 28.23 -24.25
C LYS A 364 6.12 26.87 -23.68
N SER A 365 6.74 26.01 -24.48
CA SER A 365 7.05 24.65 -24.06
C SER A 365 8.23 24.59 -23.09
N ILE A 366 9.25 25.44 -23.26
CA ILE A 366 10.33 25.62 -22.28
C ILE A 366 9.75 26.09 -20.94
N PHE A 367 8.86 27.07 -20.94
CA PHE A 367 8.24 27.58 -19.70
C PHE A 367 7.49 26.48 -18.93
N VAL A 368 6.64 25.71 -19.61
CA VAL A 368 5.89 24.61 -18.97
C VAL A 368 6.84 23.49 -18.53
N PHE A 369 7.89 23.21 -19.30
CA PHE A 369 8.92 22.25 -18.91
C PHE A 369 9.63 22.72 -17.63
N THR A 370 10.02 23.99 -17.52
CA THR A 370 10.62 24.55 -16.30
C THR A 370 9.69 24.39 -15.08
N ILE A 371 8.40 24.70 -15.21
CA ILE A 371 7.42 24.47 -14.13
C ILE A 371 7.38 22.98 -13.75
N PHE A 372 7.37 22.09 -14.74
CA PHE A 372 7.40 20.65 -14.50
C PHE A 372 8.68 20.22 -13.76
N ILE A 373 9.86 20.68 -14.19
CA ILE A 373 11.13 20.40 -13.50
C ILE A 373 11.07 20.88 -12.05
N SER A 374 10.63 22.12 -11.82
CA SER A 374 10.53 22.67 -10.46
C SER A 374 9.56 21.87 -9.58
N SER A 375 8.40 21.49 -10.12
CA SER A 375 7.40 20.68 -9.40
C SER A 375 7.95 19.29 -9.08
N LEU A 376 8.67 18.69 -10.03
CA LEU A 376 9.31 17.40 -9.84
C LEU A 376 10.41 17.45 -8.77
N SER A 377 11.24 18.50 -8.79
CA SER A 377 12.27 18.71 -7.77
C SER A 377 11.67 18.84 -6.37
N LEU A 378 10.53 19.52 -6.25
CA LEU A 378 9.79 19.62 -4.99
C LEU A 378 9.25 18.26 -4.55
N SER A 379 8.59 17.52 -5.45
CA SER A 379 8.10 16.16 -5.19
C SER A 379 9.24 15.21 -4.76
N LEU A 380 10.38 15.25 -5.45
CA LEU A 380 11.58 14.49 -5.10
C LEU A 380 12.10 14.88 -3.73
N PHE A 381 12.15 16.18 -3.41
CA PHE A 381 12.56 16.68 -2.11
C PHE A 381 11.61 16.18 -1.01
N THR A 382 10.30 16.22 -1.23
CA THR A 382 9.29 15.67 -0.31
C THR A 382 9.52 14.18 -0.09
N SER A 383 9.58 13.37 -1.14
CA SER A 383 9.82 11.92 -1.00
C SER A 383 11.16 11.63 -0.33
N PHE A 384 12.21 12.41 -0.59
CA PHE A 384 13.50 12.29 0.07
C PHE A 384 13.42 12.63 1.56
N SER A 385 12.72 13.71 1.91
CA SER A 385 12.51 14.14 3.29
C SER A 385 11.72 13.10 4.09
N ILE A 386 10.64 12.56 3.51
CA ILE A 386 9.87 11.47 4.11
C ILE A 386 10.80 10.26 4.32
N LYS A 387 11.51 9.82 3.28
CA LYS A 387 12.43 8.67 3.39
C LYS A 387 13.43 8.88 4.52
N ASN A 388 14.09 10.03 4.57
CA ASN A 388 15.09 10.34 5.59
C ASN A 388 14.52 10.37 7.02
N GLN A 389 13.26 10.77 7.21
CA GLN A 389 12.62 10.74 8.53
C GLN A 389 12.54 9.31 9.08
N TYR A 390 12.45 8.31 8.21
CA TYR A 390 12.38 6.89 8.59
C TYR A 390 13.71 6.15 8.50
N LEU A 391 14.79 6.84 8.14
CA LEU A 391 16.14 6.28 8.14
C LEU A 391 16.74 6.35 9.54
N SER A 392 16.53 5.32 10.34
CA SER A 392 17.40 5.01 11.47
C SER A 392 18.54 4.09 11.01
N THR A 393 19.76 4.45 11.39
CA THR A 393 20.92 3.57 11.29
C THR A 393 20.96 2.69 12.53
N HIS A 394 20.57 1.43 12.39
CA HIS A 394 20.76 0.44 13.44
C HIS A 394 22.08 -0.29 13.22
N ASP A 395 22.76 -0.71 14.28
CA ASP A 395 23.92 -1.61 14.17
C ASP A 395 23.49 -2.99 13.66
N TYR A 396 23.70 -3.20 12.35
CA TYR A 396 23.42 -4.46 11.66
C TYR A 396 24.10 -5.68 12.29
N MET A 397 25.18 -5.50 13.05
CA MET A 397 25.92 -6.61 13.65
C MET A 397 25.05 -7.36 14.65
N VAL A 398 24.11 -6.69 15.32
CA VAL A 398 23.21 -7.38 16.25
C VAL A 398 22.24 -8.30 15.52
N PHE A 399 21.63 -7.84 14.43
CA PHE A 399 20.67 -8.65 13.66
C PHE A 399 21.36 -9.82 12.96
N LYS A 400 22.61 -9.66 12.48
CA LYS A 400 23.40 -10.79 11.97
C LYS A 400 23.75 -11.81 13.06
N LYS A 401 24.06 -11.36 14.29
CA LYS A 401 24.30 -12.25 15.42
C LYS A 401 23.05 -13.02 15.82
N ILE A 402 21.89 -12.36 15.81
CA ILE A 402 20.59 -12.99 16.04
C ILE A 402 20.34 -14.03 14.96
N ASP A 403 20.38 -13.62 13.70
CA ASP A 403 20.15 -14.51 12.55
C ASP A 403 21.05 -15.75 12.62
N ALA A 404 22.35 -15.61 12.88
CA ALA A 404 23.26 -16.75 12.98
C ALA A 404 22.85 -17.82 14.01
N LYS A 405 22.08 -17.46 15.05
CA LYS A 405 21.58 -18.38 16.08
C LYS A 405 20.16 -18.91 15.80
N LEU A 406 19.44 -18.33 14.85
CA LEU A 406 18.07 -18.73 14.52
C LEU A 406 18.03 -20.03 13.69
N GLU A 407 16.97 -20.80 13.85
CA GLU A 407 16.63 -21.92 12.98
C GLU A 407 15.95 -21.44 11.69
N LYS A 408 15.95 -22.27 10.64
CA LYS A 408 15.40 -21.92 9.31
C LYS A 408 13.96 -21.39 9.38
N THR A 409 13.16 -21.93 10.28
CA THR A 409 11.85 -21.38 10.65
C THR A 409 11.93 -21.06 12.13
N SER A 410 11.80 -19.78 12.49
CA SER A 410 11.99 -19.31 13.85
C SER A 410 10.80 -18.49 14.30
N ASN A 411 10.23 -18.89 15.44
CA ASN A 411 9.14 -18.18 16.09
C ASN A 411 9.67 -17.41 17.28
N ILE A 412 9.51 -16.09 17.25
CA ILE A 412 9.94 -15.22 18.35
C ILE A 412 8.70 -14.66 19.04
N LEU A 413 8.58 -14.95 20.34
CA LEU A 413 7.52 -14.39 21.21
C LEU A 413 7.96 -13.01 21.70
N VAL A 414 7.13 -11.98 21.53
CA VAL A 414 7.51 -10.57 21.73
C VAL A 414 6.73 -9.93 22.88
N PHE A 415 7.40 -9.65 23.98
CA PHE A 415 6.82 -8.94 25.12
C PHE A 415 7.11 -7.43 25.03
N LEU A 416 6.06 -6.64 24.84
CA LEU A 416 6.12 -5.17 24.84
C LEU A 416 5.78 -4.61 26.22
N ASN A 417 6.24 -3.40 26.53
CA ASN A 417 5.90 -2.71 27.77
C ASN A 417 4.54 -1.98 27.69
N GLU A 418 4.02 -1.54 28.83
CA GLU A 418 2.71 -0.87 28.91
C GLU A 418 2.64 0.42 28.07
N LYS A 419 3.73 1.18 28.02
CA LYS A 419 3.84 2.42 27.23
C LYS A 419 3.69 2.15 25.73
N ASP A 420 4.20 1.03 25.23
CA ASP A 420 4.06 0.68 23.82
C ASP A 420 2.60 0.32 23.44
N PHE A 421 1.76 -0.06 24.42
CA PHE A 421 0.33 -0.36 24.22
C PHE A 421 -0.61 0.83 24.45
N SER A 422 -0.20 1.84 25.23
CA SER A 422 -1.08 2.97 25.55
C SER A 422 -1.43 3.86 24.36
N ASP A 423 -0.58 3.87 23.33
CA ASP A 423 -0.61 4.91 22.30
C ASP A 423 -1.07 4.44 20.91
N ILE A 424 -1.42 3.15 20.75
CA ILE A 424 -1.70 2.55 19.43
C ILE A 424 -2.86 1.56 19.47
N MET A 425 -3.51 1.33 18.32
CA MET A 425 -4.46 0.22 18.17
C MET A 425 -3.76 -1.13 18.35
N LEU A 426 -4.45 -2.13 18.91
CA LEU A 426 -3.90 -3.47 19.14
C LEU A 426 -3.30 -4.04 17.86
N VAL A 427 -3.98 -3.91 16.72
CA VAL A 427 -3.48 -4.40 15.41
C VAL A 427 -2.11 -3.79 15.01
N CYS A 428 -1.76 -2.63 15.55
CA CYS A 428 -0.53 -1.92 15.20
C CYS A 428 0.68 -2.33 16.06
N TRP A 429 0.55 -3.30 17.00
CA TRP A 429 1.64 -3.69 17.91
C TRP A 429 2.92 -4.11 17.17
N GLN A 430 2.80 -4.71 15.98
CA GLN A 430 3.94 -5.08 15.13
C GLN A 430 4.83 -3.86 14.82
N SER A 431 4.26 -2.65 14.71
CA SER A 431 5.03 -1.42 14.48
C SER A 431 5.96 -1.03 15.63
N LYS A 432 5.77 -1.60 16.82
CA LYS A 432 6.59 -1.43 18.03
C LYS A 432 7.56 -2.59 18.26
N ASN A 433 7.54 -3.60 17.39
CA ASN A 433 8.47 -4.72 17.45
C ASN A 433 9.81 -4.30 16.83
N ASP A 434 10.80 -4.08 17.68
CA ASP A 434 12.16 -3.69 17.28
C ASP A 434 12.90 -4.78 16.49
N LEU A 435 12.34 -6.01 16.41
CA LEU A 435 12.89 -7.12 15.62
C LEU A 435 12.34 -7.21 14.19
N LEU A 436 11.36 -6.40 13.79
CA LEU A 436 10.94 -6.29 12.38
C LEU A 436 12.10 -6.24 11.37
N PRO A 437 13.16 -5.43 11.58
CA PRO A 437 14.31 -5.36 10.69
C PRO A 437 14.99 -6.70 10.42
N LEU A 438 14.91 -7.66 11.34
CA LEU A 438 15.57 -8.97 11.20
C LEU A 438 15.16 -9.68 9.90
N THR A 439 13.94 -9.44 9.41
CA THR A 439 13.45 -9.95 8.11
C THR A 439 14.19 -9.41 6.89
N GLN A 440 14.95 -8.32 7.00
CA GLN A 440 15.85 -7.86 5.92
C GLN A 440 17.20 -8.58 5.94
N TYR A 441 17.64 -8.99 7.12
CA TYR A 441 18.96 -9.57 7.34
C TYR A 441 18.98 -11.09 7.21
N SER A 442 17.81 -11.72 7.31
CA SER A 442 17.65 -13.16 7.29
C SER A 442 16.90 -13.62 6.05
N ASP A 443 17.35 -14.73 5.46
CA ASP A 443 16.61 -15.49 4.45
C ASP A 443 15.68 -16.55 5.09
N LYS A 444 15.69 -16.65 6.42
CA LYS A 444 14.88 -17.58 7.21
C LYS A 444 13.43 -17.13 7.21
N ASP A 445 12.57 -18.12 7.37
CA ASP A 445 11.15 -17.91 7.54
C ASP A 445 10.91 -17.51 9.01
N ILE A 446 11.10 -16.23 9.30
CA ILE A 446 10.91 -15.68 10.64
C ILE A 446 9.45 -15.29 10.80
N ILE A 447 8.88 -15.73 11.91
CA ILE A 447 7.48 -15.52 12.26
C ILE A 447 7.47 -14.90 13.66
N PHE A 448 6.82 -13.74 13.80
CA PHE A 448 6.78 -12.99 15.05
C PHE A 448 5.36 -12.93 15.56
N SER A 449 4.98 -13.65 16.62
CA SER A 449 3.98 -13.07 17.52
C SER A 449 3.92 -13.80 18.86
N LEU A 450 3.81 -12.99 19.93
CA LEU A 450 2.54 -12.59 20.54
C LEU A 450 2.85 -11.41 21.47
N GLY A 451 2.26 -10.25 21.20
CA GLY A 451 2.28 -9.12 22.14
C GLY A 451 1.68 -9.52 23.49
N ASN A 452 1.81 -8.71 24.53
CA ASN A 452 1.07 -8.96 25.77
C ASN A 452 -0.36 -8.38 25.64
N PRO A 453 -1.40 -9.18 25.36
CA PRO A 453 -2.74 -8.63 25.10
C PRO A 453 -3.36 -8.08 26.38
N GLU A 454 -3.06 -8.64 27.55
CA GLU A 454 -3.62 -8.17 28.82
C GLU A 454 -3.20 -6.73 29.14
N LEU A 455 -1.97 -6.33 28.78
CA LEU A 455 -1.53 -4.94 28.89
C LEU A 455 -2.36 -3.99 28.03
N TYR A 456 -2.76 -4.40 26.82
CA TYR A 456 -3.62 -3.58 25.96
C TYR A 456 -4.99 -3.27 26.58
N PHE A 457 -5.60 -4.26 27.24
CA PHE A 457 -6.89 -4.08 27.91
C PHE A 457 -6.78 -3.27 29.21
N LEU A 458 -5.63 -3.30 29.87
CA LEU A 458 -5.36 -2.47 31.04
C LEU A 458 -5.17 -1.00 30.64
N SER A 459 -4.49 -0.75 29.52
CA SER A 459 -4.20 0.62 29.05
C SER A 459 -5.39 1.30 28.39
N ASN A 460 -6.33 0.54 27.80
CA ASN A 460 -7.44 1.09 27.02
C ASN A 460 -8.82 0.69 27.57
N ALA A 461 -9.49 1.65 28.21
CA ALA A 461 -10.84 1.47 28.77
C ALA A 461 -11.92 1.20 27.69
N ASN A 462 -11.71 1.68 26.46
CA ASN A 462 -12.61 1.49 25.33
C ASN A 462 -11.86 0.85 24.17
N VAL A 463 -11.99 -0.47 24.05
CA VAL A 463 -11.41 -1.24 22.94
C VAL A 463 -12.24 -0.98 21.68
N SER A 464 -11.59 -0.61 20.58
CA SER A 464 -12.28 -0.42 19.31
C SER A 464 -12.93 -1.72 18.82
N SER A 465 -13.99 -1.63 18.01
CA SER A 465 -14.60 -2.83 17.40
C SER A 465 -13.56 -3.64 16.60
N SER A 466 -12.66 -2.95 15.90
CA SER A 466 -11.56 -3.58 15.18
C SER A 466 -10.63 -4.34 16.12
N ASP A 467 -10.16 -3.73 17.21
CA ASP A 467 -9.23 -4.37 18.14
C ASP A 467 -9.88 -5.51 18.90
N SER A 468 -11.16 -5.38 19.24
CA SER A 468 -11.96 -6.45 19.84
C SER A 468 -12.07 -7.64 18.89
N LEU A 469 -12.30 -7.39 17.59
CA LEU A 469 -12.27 -8.42 16.55
C LEU A 469 -10.89 -9.07 16.42
N HIS A 470 -9.83 -8.27 16.41
CA HIS A 470 -8.47 -8.80 16.36
C HIS A 470 -8.21 -9.67 17.58
N TYR A 471 -8.56 -9.22 18.78
CA TYR A 471 -8.40 -10.04 19.98
C TYR A 471 -9.20 -11.34 19.95
N LYS A 472 -10.49 -11.28 19.59
CA LYS A 472 -11.41 -12.42 19.55
C LYS A 472 -10.98 -13.52 18.59
N TYR A 473 -10.37 -13.16 17.45
CA TYR A 473 -10.09 -14.09 16.36
C TYR A 473 -8.61 -14.33 16.06
N ILE A 474 -7.72 -13.41 16.44
CA ILE A 474 -6.30 -13.38 16.02
C ILE A 474 -5.38 -13.65 17.20
N PHE A 475 -5.86 -13.42 18.42
CA PHE A 475 -5.08 -13.76 19.58
C PHE A 475 -5.37 -15.21 19.99
N PRO A 476 -4.39 -16.14 19.95
CA PRO A 476 -4.56 -17.51 20.43
C PRO A 476 -4.93 -17.56 21.92
N PHE A 477 -4.71 -16.47 22.66
CA PHE A 477 -5.15 -16.27 24.04
C PHE A 477 -6.51 -15.58 24.08
N ASN A 478 -7.56 -16.33 23.73
CA ASN A 478 -8.91 -15.86 23.97
C ASN A 478 -9.20 -15.92 25.48
N LYS A 479 -9.40 -14.77 26.13
CA LYS A 479 -9.72 -14.64 27.58
C LYS A 479 -10.81 -15.62 28.05
N ASN A 480 -11.71 -16.01 27.15
CA ASN A 480 -12.83 -16.89 27.45
C ASN A 480 -12.47 -18.40 27.53
N ARG A 481 -11.24 -18.81 27.20
CA ARG A 481 -10.77 -20.21 27.38
C ARG A 481 -9.88 -20.31 28.63
N ASN A 482 -10.52 -20.33 29.79
CA ASN A 482 -9.94 -20.57 31.12
C ASN A 482 -8.86 -19.57 31.57
N ASN A 483 -8.98 -19.12 32.82
CA ASN A 483 -8.06 -18.22 33.51
C ASN A 483 -6.62 -18.75 33.69
N ASP A 484 -6.24 -19.85 33.01
CA ASP A 484 -4.99 -20.60 33.21
C ASP A 484 -4.24 -20.89 31.89
N ILE A 485 -4.40 -20.07 30.83
CA ILE A 485 -3.46 -20.13 29.70
C ILE A 485 -2.13 -19.50 30.15
N ASN A 486 -1.31 -20.33 30.78
CA ASN A 486 0.04 -19.98 31.18
C ASN A 486 0.91 -19.91 29.93
N TYR A 487 1.61 -18.78 29.68
CA TYR A 487 2.52 -18.58 28.53
C TYR A 487 3.48 -19.77 28.27
N TYR A 488 3.80 -20.51 29.33
CA TYR A 488 4.60 -21.73 29.32
C TYR A 488 4.00 -22.85 28.48
N ASN A 489 2.71 -23.13 28.64
CA ASN A 489 2.05 -24.19 27.88
C ASN A 489 2.15 -23.89 26.38
N ILE A 490 2.07 -22.62 25.99
CA ILE A 490 2.21 -22.22 24.59
C ILE A 490 3.66 -22.33 24.12
N ILE A 491 4.62 -21.91 24.94
CA ILE A 491 6.04 -22.09 24.61
C ILE A 491 6.36 -23.56 24.36
N ASP A 492 5.81 -24.46 25.17
CA ASP A 492 6.02 -25.91 25.03
C ASP A 492 5.21 -26.50 23.87
N ASP A 493 3.90 -26.21 23.80
CA ASP A 493 2.99 -26.73 22.77
C ASP A 493 3.39 -26.29 21.36
N LYS A 494 3.97 -25.08 21.23
CA LYS A 494 4.39 -24.49 19.95
C LYS A 494 5.91 -24.57 19.73
N GLY A 495 6.66 -25.14 20.67
CA GLY A 495 8.11 -25.28 20.57
C GLY A 495 8.83 -23.94 20.37
N ILE A 496 8.40 -22.88 21.08
CA ILE A 496 9.00 -21.54 20.98
C ILE A 496 10.38 -21.59 21.65
N LYS A 497 11.42 -21.26 20.88
CA LYS A 497 12.82 -21.25 21.34
C LYS A 497 13.37 -19.85 21.61
N TYR A 498 12.62 -18.80 21.25
CA TYR A 498 13.12 -17.43 21.25
C TYR A 498 12.12 -16.47 21.88
N LEU A 499 12.56 -15.66 22.84
CA LEU A 499 11.75 -14.62 23.49
C LEU A 499 12.40 -13.26 23.31
N TYR A 500 11.69 -12.29 22.75
CA TYR A 500 12.08 -10.88 22.79
C TYR A 500 11.32 -10.17 23.90
N VAL A 501 12.04 -9.43 24.73
CA VAL A 501 11.47 -8.73 25.89
C VAL A 501 11.95 -7.29 25.86
N LYS A 502 11.01 -6.37 25.68
CA LYS A 502 11.25 -4.92 25.69
C LYS A 502 11.73 -4.46 27.07
N ASP A 503 12.56 -3.43 27.10
CA ASP A 503 13.03 -2.79 28.32
C ASP A 503 11.86 -2.39 29.23
N GLY A 504 12.03 -2.67 30.52
CA GLY A 504 11.01 -2.44 31.55
C GLY A 504 9.97 -3.56 31.69
N VAL A 505 10.02 -4.62 30.87
CA VAL A 505 9.15 -5.79 31.04
C VAL A 505 9.82 -6.83 31.94
N GLU A 506 9.13 -7.23 33.02
CA GLU A 506 9.60 -8.31 33.88
C GLU A 506 9.29 -9.69 33.29
N ILE A 507 10.33 -10.51 33.12
CA ILE A 507 10.16 -11.91 32.70
C ILE A 507 9.72 -12.76 33.89
N PRO A 508 8.64 -13.55 33.75
CA PRO A 508 8.22 -14.52 34.76
C PRO A 508 9.37 -15.42 35.25
N PHE A 509 9.45 -15.64 36.56
CA PHE A 509 10.57 -16.35 37.19
C PHE A 509 10.83 -17.75 36.61
N ASN A 510 9.80 -18.51 36.25
CA ASN A 510 10.02 -19.86 35.70
C ASN A 510 10.52 -19.80 34.23
N LEU A 511 10.25 -18.74 33.46
CA LEU A 511 10.85 -18.55 32.14
C LEU A 511 12.33 -18.20 32.26
N LYS A 512 12.71 -17.43 33.30
CA LYS A 512 14.13 -17.12 33.58
C LYS A 512 14.98 -18.38 33.75
N LYS A 513 14.41 -19.48 34.26
CA LYS A 513 15.11 -20.77 34.44
C LYS A 513 15.39 -21.51 33.13
N ARG A 514 14.69 -21.18 32.04
CA ARG A 514 14.84 -21.83 30.73
C ARG A 514 15.76 -21.07 29.78
N ILE A 515 16.20 -19.87 30.18
CA ILE A 515 17.10 -19.06 29.39
C ILE A 515 18.47 -19.74 29.37
N ASP A 516 18.90 -20.12 28.16
CA ASP A 516 20.24 -20.64 27.89
C ASP A 516 21.24 -19.50 27.67
N SER A 517 20.90 -18.62 26.74
CA SER A 517 21.70 -17.45 26.41
C SER A 517 20.82 -16.27 26.04
N PHE A 518 21.41 -15.09 25.91
CA PHE A 518 20.70 -13.90 25.49
C PHE A 518 21.57 -12.98 24.64
N ILE A 519 20.93 -12.08 23.90
CA ILE A 519 21.54 -10.96 23.19
C ILE A 519 20.81 -9.72 23.66
N GLU A 520 21.54 -8.86 24.37
CA GLU A 520 21.11 -7.52 24.74
C GLU A 520 21.74 -6.51 23.77
N SER A 521 21.00 -5.47 23.42
CA SER A 521 21.48 -4.41 22.55
C SER A 521 20.83 -3.10 22.93
N LYS A 522 21.52 -1.99 22.68
CA LYS A 522 20.90 -0.65 22.75
C LYS A 522 20.14 -0.29 21.47
N GLU A 523 20.32 -1.09 20.42
CA GLU A 523 19.74 -0.87 19.09
C GLU A 523 18.27 -1.30 19.01
N PHE A 524 17.90 -2.32 19.77
CA PHE A 524 16.50 -2.64 20.02
C PHE A 524 16.31 -2.46 21.52
N GLU A 525 15.27 -1.73 21.94
CA GLU A 525 15.00 -1.38 23.33
C GLU A 525 14.53 -2.62 24.12
N GLY A 526 15.41 -3.62 24.27
CA GLY A 526 15.09 -4.91 24.88
C GLY A 526 16.19 -5.96 24.81
N THR A 527 15.82 -7.19 25.16
CA THR A 527 16.71 -8.37 25.17
C THR A 527 16.05 -9.54 24.45
N LEU A 528 16.82 -10.23 23.59
CA LEU A 528 16.43 -11.49 22.96
C LEU A 528 17.03 -12.67 23.74
N PHE A 529 16.17 -13.53 24.27
CA PHE A 529 16.53 -14.75 24.99
C PHE A 529 16.39 -15.99 24.12
N PHE A 530 17.31 -16.92 24.30
CA PHE A 530 17.33 -18.25 23.69
C PHE A 530 16.97 -19.26 24.77
N LEU A 531 15.96 -20.07 24.52
CA LEU A 531 15.44 -21.06 25.47
C LEU A 531 16.02 -22.45 25.19
N ASN A 532 16.22 -23.21 26.27
CA ASN A 532 16.56 -24.64 26.24
C ASN A 532 15.35 -25.54 26.00
#